data_AF-A0A1D9FV42-F1
#
_entry.id   AF-A0A1D9FV42-F1
#
_cell.length_a   1.000
_cell.length_b   1.000
_cell.length_c   1.000
_cell.angle_alpha   90.00
_cell.angle_beta   90.00
_cell.angle_gamma   90.00
#
_symmetry.space_group_name_H-M   'P 1'
#
loop_
_entity.id
_entity.type
_entity.pdbx_description
1 polymer ?
#
loop_
_entity_poly.entity_id
_entity_poly.type
_entity_poly.pdbx_seq_one_letter_code
_entity_poly.pdbx_strand_id
1 'polypeptide(L)'
;MFISKVSSSGVKNDNQVIYALQFTGQAVPQNDQGTVLKATTKSPSSKIRTVVSRQGVKSKIKTVKGKVAKFVYTVEFLTPETFLENGKIEFGSGNPLTF
;
A
#
# COMPACT_ATOMS: atom_id res chain seq x y z
N MET A 1 -10.66 -0.71 0.89
CA MET A 1 -10.49 -1.59 2.08
C MET A 1 -9.08 -2.13 2.02
N PHE A 2 -8.25 -1.94 3.06
CA PHE A 2 -6.92 -2.55 3.07
C PHE A 2 -7.06 -4.05 3.21
N ILE A 3 -6.64 -4.76 2.17
CA ILE A 3 -6.39 -6.19 2.27
C ILE A 3 -4.88 -6.31 2.28
N SER A 4 -4.29 -6.44 3.47
CA SER A 4 -2.89 -6.84 3.58
C SER A 4 -2.79 -8.31 3.20
N LYS A 5 -2.65 -8.62 1.91
CA LYS A 5 -2.18 -9.94 1.51
C LYS A 5 -0.66 -9.92 1.61
N VAL A 6 -0.13 -10.42 2.72
CA VAL A 6 1.31 -10.65 2.83
C VAL A 6 1.59 -12.00 2.17
N SER A 7 2.16 -11.97 0.97
CA SER A 7 2.80 -13.13 0.35
C SER A 7 4.27 -13.15 0.73
N SER A 8 4.70 -14.18 1.44
CA SER A 8 6.12 -14.48 1.66
C SER A 8 6.54 -15.58 0.69
N SER A 9 7.37 -15.27 -0.30
CA SER A 9 8.07 -16.28 -1.09
C SER A 9 9.48 -16.46 -0.53
N GLY A 10 9.83 -17.70 -0.16
CA GLY A 10 11.19 -18.07 0.23
C GLY A 10 11.69 -19.19 -0.68
N VAL A 11 12.76 -18.93 -1.43
CA VAL A 11 13.53 -19.97 -2.13
C VAL A 11 14.69 -20.37 -1.21
N LYS A 12 15.03 -21.67 -1.17
CA LYS A 12 15.90 -22.34 -0.18
C LYS A 12 17.29 -21.70 0.06
N ASN A 13 17.71 -20.73 -0.74
CA ASN A 13 19.01 -20.06 -0.67
C ASN A 13 18.96 -18.56 -0.29
N ASP A 14 17.79 -17.95 -0.13
CA ASP A 14 17.67 -16.56 0.33
C ASP A 14 17.00 -16.50 1.71
N ASN A 15 17.76 -16.14 2.74
CA ASN A 15 17.25 -15.84 4.09
C ASN A 15 16.48 -14.50 4.14
N GLN A 16 15.79 -14.14 3.07
CA GLN A 16 15.09 -12.86 2.94
C GLN A 16 13.59 -13.05 3.09
N VAL A 17 12.98 -12.23 3.95
CA VAL A 17 11.52 -12.11 4.05
C VAL A 17 11.15 -10.73 3.49
N ILE A 18 10.50 -10.73 2.33
CA ILE A 18 9.99 -9.50 1.70
C ILE A 18 8.54 -9.30 2.14
N TYR A 19 8.23 -8.11 2.63
CA TYR A 19 6.86 -7.69 2.91
C TYR A 19 6.35 -6.79 1.78
N ALA A 20 5.47 -7.33 0.93
CA ALA A 20 4.73 -6.53 -0.03
C ALA A 20 3.44 -6.01 0.62
N LEU A 21 3.29 -4.68 0.65
CA LEU A 21 2.06 -4.03 1.13
C LEU A 21 1.27 -3.53 -0.09
N GLN A 22 0.02 -3.97 -0.20
CA GLN A 22 -0.86 -3.55 -1.28
C GLN A 22 -1.86 -2.50 -0.78
N PHE A 23 -1.93 -1.39 -1.50
CA PHE A 23 -2.96 -0.37 -1.35
C PHE A 23 -4.03 -0.61 -2.41
N THR A 24 -5.25 -0.93 -2.00
CA THR A 24 -6.39 -1.02 -2.92
C THR A 24 -7.38 0.11 -2.66
N GLY A 25 -7.86 0.71 -3.72
CA GLY A 25 -8.81 1.81 -3.71
C GLY A 25 -9.44 1.96 -5.09
N GLN A 26 -10.55 2.68 -5.14
CA GLN A 26 -11.18 3.08 -6.39
C GLN A 26 -10.82 4.54 -6.66
N ALA A 27 -10.35 4.81 -7.86
CA ALA A 27 -10.11 6.18 -8.29
C ALA A 27 -11.45 6.82 -8.70
N VAL A 28 -11.64 8.07 -8.32
CA VAL A 28 -12.82 8.87 -8.68
C VAL A 28 -12.37 10.18 -9.33
N PRO A 29 -13.15 10.78 -10.24
CA PRO A 29 -12.85 12.10 -10.78
C PRO A 29 -12.64 13.14 -9.67
N GLN A 30 -11.57 13.93 -9.79
CA GLN A 30 -11.25 15.03 -8.90
C GLN A 30 -11.68 16.39 -9.50
N ASN A 31 -11.87 16.46 -10.83
CA ASN A 31 -12.33 17.64 -11.54
C ASN A 31 -13.51 17.30 -12.47
N ASP A 32 -14.23 18.34 -12.90
CA ASP A 32 -15.44 18.20 -13.72
C ASP A 32 -15.13 17.66 -15.12
N GLN A 33 -13.91 17.87 -15.61
CA GLN A 33 -13.44 17.39 -16.91
C GLN A 33 -13.09 15.88 -16.89
N GLY A 34 -13.00 15.26 -15.71
CA GLY A 34 -12.59 13.87 -15.56
C GLY A 34 -11.14 13.57 -15.94
N THR A 35 -10.33 14.60 -16.21
CA THR A 35 -8.92 14.46 -16.58
C THR A 35 -8.01 14.18 -15.38
N VAL A 36 -8.51 14.41 -14.16
CA VAL A 36 -7.79 14.06 -12.94
C VAL A 36 -8.58 13.02 -12.17
N LEU A 37 -7.97 11.87 -11.92
CA LEU A 37 -8.50 10.83 -11.06
C LEU A 37 -7.76 10.82 -9.73
N LYS A 38 -8.50 10.62 -8.63
CA LYS A 38 -7.94 10.51 -7.28
C LYS A 38 -8.36 9.21 -6.63
N ALA A 39 -7.41 8.47 -6.08
CA ALA A 39 -7.66 7.40 -5.14
C ALA A 39 -7.19 7.82 -3.74
N THR A 40 -7.98 7.48 -2.72
CA THR A 40 -7.57 7.63 -1.32
C THR A 40 -7.91 6.36 -0.56
N THR A 41 -6.93 5.85 0.18
CA THR A 41 -7.12 4.64 0.99
C THR A 41 -6.44 4.81 2.35
N LYS A 42 -7.05 4.28 3.41
CA LYS A 42 -6.55 4.29 4.80
C LYS A 42 -6.36 2.90 5.44
N SER A 43 -5.18 2.62 6.01
CA SER A 43 -4.84 1.37 6.71
C SER A 43 -4.74 1.58 8.21
N PRO A 44 -5.30 0.70 9.06
CA PRO A 44 -5.01 0.74 10.47
C PRO A 44 -3.58 0.25 10.75
N SER A 45 -3.02 0.71 11.87
CA SER A 45 -1.78 0.14 12.42
C SER A 45 -1.93 -1.38 12.59
N SER A 46 -0.91 -2.13 12.15
CA SER A 46 -0.95 -3.59 12.14
C SER A 46 0.37 -4.18 12.63
N LYS A 47 0.29 -5.27 13.39
CA LYS A 47 1.44 -6.08 13.80
C LYS A 47 1.49 -7.33 12.94
N ILE A 48 2.63 -7.56 12.30
CA ILE A 48 2.90 -8.77 11.53
C ILE A 48 3.81 -9.67 12.35
N ARG A 49 3.42 -10.95 12.50
CA ARG A 49 4.27 -11.99 13.09
C ARG A 49 4.54 -13.05 12.05
N THR A 50 5.81 -13.22 11.71
CA THR A 50 6.30 -14.22 10.76
C THR A 50 7.09 -15.29 11.51
N VAL A 51 6.84 -16.55 11.18
CA VAL A 51 7.61 -17.70 11.65
C VAL A 51 8.18 -18.39 10.43
N VAL A 52 9.51 -18.43 10.35
CA VAL A 52 10.24 -19.19 9.33
C VAL A 52 10.65 -20.52 9.95
N SER A 53 10.34 -21.62 9.28
CA SER A 53 10.58 -22.98 9.76
C SER A 53 10.93 -23.90 8.60
N ARG A 54 11.35 -25.14 8.91
CA ARG A 54 11.58 -26.18 7.90
C ARG A 54 10.31 -26.50 7.09
N GLN A 55 9.14 -26.23 7.65
CA GLN A 55 7.83 -26.41 7.01
C GLN A 55 7.40 -25.20 6.16
N GLY A 56 8.27 -24.21 5.98
CA GLY A 56 8.01 -22.98 5.24
C GLY A 56 7.74 -21.77 6.14
N VAL A 57 7.09 -20.76 5.54
CA VAL A 57 6.83 -19.46 6.18
C VAL A 57 5.36 -19.37 6.58
N LYS A 58 5.10 -19.02 7.84
CA LYS A 58 3.74 -18.72 8.34
C LYS A 58 3.68 -17.30 8.86
N SER A 59 2.68 -16.55 8.42
CA SER A 59 2.49 -15.16 8.82
C SER A 59 1.10 -14.95 9.41
N LYS A 60 1.02 -14.14 10.47
CA LYS A 60 -0.24 -13.65 11.03
C LYS A 60 -0.19 -12.13 11.10
N ILE A 61 -1.29 -11.50 10.70
CA ILE A 61 -1.46 -10.05 10.75
C ILE A 61 -2.57 -9.78 11.75
N LYS A 62 -2.34 -8.85 12.66
CA LYS A 62 -3.37 -8.36 13.59
C LYS A 62 -3.38 -6.85 13.57
N THR A 63 -4.57 -6.28 13.46
CA THR A 63 -4.77 -4.86 13.71
C THR A 63 -4.44 -4.56 15.18
N VAL A 64 -3.75 -3.45 15.41
CA VAL A 64 -3.40 -2.95 16.75
C VAL A 64 -3.82 -1.50 16.88
N LYS A 65 -3.96 -1.00 18.12
CA LYS A 65 -4.17 0.43 18.35
C LYS A 65 -2.97 1.21 17.83
N GLY A 66 -3.23 2.32 17.13
CA GLY A 66 -2.20 3.17 16.56
C GLY A 66 -2.78 4.15 15.54
N LYS A 67 -1.91 4.97 14.94
CA LYS A 67 -2.32 5.92 13.90
C LYS A 67 -2.57 5.19 12.56
N VAL A 68 -3.36 5.81 11.70
CA VAL A 68 -3.71 5.29 10.38
C VAL A 68 -2.63 5.69 9.38
N ALA A 69 -2.25 4.76 8.51
CA ALA A 69 -1.50 5.09 7.31
C ALA A 69 -2.48 5.51 6.21
N LYS A 70 -2.23 6.62 5.52
CA LYS A 70 -3.08 7.11 4.43
C LYS A 70 -2.26 7.16 3.15
N PHE A 71 -2.75 6.55 2.10
CA PHE A 71 -2.22 6.70 0.76
C PHE A 71 -3.19 7.53 -0.08
N VAL A 72 -2.68 8.60 -0.66
CA VAL A 72 -3.38 9.46 -1.60
C VAL A 72 -2.61 9.39 -2.91
N TYR A 73 -3.36 9.23 -3.99
CA TYR A 73 -2.79 9.07 -5.32
C TYR A 73 -3.64 9.83 -6.32
N THR A 74 -3.01 10.55 -7.23
CA THR A 74 -3.68 11.23 -8.34
C THR A 74 -3.02 10.88 -9.66
N VAL A 75 -3.85 10.71 -10.69
CA VAL A 75 -3.44 10.60 -12.09
C VAL A 75 -4.04 11.77 -12.83
N GLU A 76 -3.21 12.53 -13.52
CA GLU A 76 -3.65 13.57 -14.45
C GLU A 76 -3.34 13.13 -15.88
N PHE A 77 -4.39 12.98 -16.69
CA PHE A 77 -4.26 12.69 -18.11
C PHE A 77 -3.85 13.95 -18.85
N LEU A 78 -2.64 13.93 -19.44
CA LEU A 78 -2.12 15.03 -20.26
C LEU A 78 -2.55 14.84 -21.72
N THR A 79 -2.65 13.58 -22.15
CA THR A 79 -3.17 13.14 -23.44
C THR A 79 -3.87 11.78 -23.25
N PRO A 80 -4.46 11.16 -24.29
CA PRO A 80 -5.00 9.80 -24.17
C PRO A 80 -3.95 8.73 -23.80
N GLU A 81 -2.66 8.99 -24.02
CA GLU A 81 -1.57 8.01 -23.86
C GLU A 81 -0.55 8.40 -22.79
N THR A 82 -0.62 9.64 -22.28
CA THR A 82 0.33 10.16 -21.31
C THR A 82 -0.38 10.71 -20.08
N PHE A 83 0.23 10.46 -18.93
CA PHE A 83 -0.29 10.91 -17.65
C PHE A 83 0.84 11.28 -16.70
N LEU A 84 0.50 12.13 -15.73
CA LEU A 84 1.34 12.45 -14.59
C LEU A 84 0.76 11.76 -13.35
N GLU A 85 1.61 11.03 -12.64
CA GLU A 85 1.26 10.43 -11.35
C GLU A 85 1.80 11.30 -10.21
N ASN A 86 1.00 11.47 -9.16
CA ASN A 86 1.49 12.01 -7.90
C ASN A 86 0.97 11.14 -6.75
N GLY A 87 1.86 10.72 -5.87
CA GLY A 87 1.58 9.87 -4.74
C GLY A 87 2.03 10.49 -3.42
N LYS A 88 1.24 10.28 -2.37
CA LYS A 88 1.61 10.61 -0.99
C LYS A 88 1.20 9.50 -0.04
N ILE A 89 2.16 8.95 0.70
CA ILE A 89 1.92 8.04 1.81
C ILE A 89 2.22 8.76 3.12
N GLU A 90 1.21 8.86 3.98
CA GLU A 90 1.31 9.44 5.32
C GLU A 90 1.28 8.32 6.36
N PHE A 91 2.31 8.22 7.20
CA PHE A 91 2.37 7.26 8.30
C PHE A 91 2.07 7.97 9.63
N GLY A 92 0.80 8.08 9.99
CA GLY A 92 0.40 8.79 11.22
C GLY A 92 0.84 10.26 11.21
N SER A 93 1.70 10.66 12.17
CA SER A 93 2.28 12.01 12.25
C SER A 93 3.77 12.06 11.89
N GLY A 94 4.25 11.05 11.16
CA GLY A 94 5.64 11.00 10.68
C GLY A 94 5.86 11.79 9.39
N ASN A 95 7.04 11.59 8.79
CA ASN A 95 7.38 12.17 7.50
C ASN A 95 6.58 11.47 6.38
N PRO A 96 5.88 12.22 5.53
CA PRO A 96 5.23 11.64 4.37
C PRO A 96 6.27 11.21 3.35
N LEU A 97 5.97 10.14 2.62
CA LEU A 97 6.67 9.78 1.40
C LEU A 97 5.89 10.35 0.21
N THR A 98 6.56 11.06 -0.69
CA THR A 98 5.98 11.65 -1.90
C THR A 98 6.74 11.18 -3.13
N PHE A 99 6.03 10.99 -4.23
CA PHE A 99 6.58 10.68 -5.54
C PHE A 99 5.68 11.21 -6.65
#